data_AF-A0A2K3M6J4-F1
#
_entry.id   AF-A0A2K3M6J4-F1
#
_cell.length_a   1.000
_cell.length_b   1.000
_cell.length_c   1.000
_cell.angle_alpha   90.00
_cell.angle_beta   90.00
_cell.angle_gamma   90.00
#
_symmetry.space_group_name_H-M   'P 1'
#
loop_
_entity.id
_entity.type
_entity.pdbx_description
1 polymer ?
#
loop_
_entity_poly.entity_id
_entity_poly.type
_entity_poly.pdbx_seq_one_letter_code
_entity_poly.pdbx_strand_id
1 'polypeptide(L)'
;MEGSMSESDAVFESLNLNPQLFINEIINTVDDCFLEAFDFFFQEASTKLNAEATQRSQRLRQGVDCIREKVQSVLDQKLAVWEKYCLYHCFSLPEGFQLPNTLNDESNGNDIVPDATSDHELDAQLESLRKKLAEVGKESEMLSQEIHALERPSSHNAR
;
A
#
# COMPACT_ATOMS: atom_id res chain seq x y z
N MET A 1 -28.74 -4.83 -10.33
CA MET A 1 -29.31 -5.58 -9.19
C MET A 1 -28.37 -5.32 -8.03
N GLU A 2 -28.92 -4.81 -6.94
CA GLU A 2 -28.25 -4.03 -5.90
C GLU A 2 -27.06 -4.75 -5.27
N GLY A 3 -25.94 -4.04 -5.18
CA GLY A 3 -24.75 -4.48 -4.47
C GLY A 3 -24.99 -4.38 -2.97
N SER A 4 -25.55 -5.44 -2.39
CA SER A 4 -25.42 -5.68 -0.96
C SER A 4 -23.96 -6.01 -0.67
N MET A 5 -23.30 -5.17 0.13
CA MET A 5 -21.99 -5.46 0.71
C MET A 5 -22.04 -6.84 1.37
N SER A 6 -21.06 -7.70 1.07
CA SER A 6 -21.03 -9.04 1.66
C SER A 6 -20.87 -8.94 3.18
N GLU A 7 -21.44 -9.87 3.94
CA GLU A 7 -21.25 -9.93 5.39
C GLU A 7 -19.75 -9.97 5.75
N SER A 8 -18.93 -10.61 4.92
CA SER A 8 -17.47 -10.58 5.04
C SER A 8 -16.90 -9.17 4.98
N ASP A 9 -17.37 -8.36 4.04
CA ASP A 9 -16.83 -7.02 3.79
C ASP A 9 -17.13 -6.10 4.97
N ALA A 10 -18.33 -6.21 5.56
CA ALA A 10 -18.71 -5.44 6.75
C ALA A 10 -17.85 -5.80 7.97
N VAL A 11 -17.51 -7.09 8.15
CA VAL A 11 -16.63 -7.51 9.25
C VAL A 11 -15.23 -6.94 9.07
N PHE A 12 -14.64 -7.03 7.88
CA PHE A 12 -13.29 -6.48 7.68
C PHE A 12 -13.28 -4.95 7.73
N GLU A 13 -14.34 -4.28 7.27
CA GLU A 13 -14.49 -2.83 7.44
C GLU A 13 -14.54 -2.43 8.92
N SER A 14 -15.23 -3.19 9.77
CA SER A 14 -15.22 -2.95 11.23
C SER A 14 -13.84 -3.10 11.88
N LEU A 15 -12.95 -3.90 11.26
CA LEU A 15 -11.55 -4.05 11.66
C LEU A 15 -10.64 -3.01 10.98
N ASN A 16 -11.23 -2.03 10.28
CA ASN A 16 -10.54 -1.02 9.49
C ASN A 16 -9.56 -1.64 8.47
N LEU A 17 -9.92 -2.81 7.94
CA LEU A 17 -9.15 -3.58 7.00
C LEU A 17 -9.90 -3.65 5.67
N ASN A 18 -9.25 -3.22 4.60
CA ASN A 18 -9.72 -3.47 3.25
C ASN A 18 -8.87 -4.61 2.65
N PRO A 19 -9.45 -5.81 2.46
CA PRO A 19 -8.73 -6.96 1.92
C PRO A 19 -8.03 -6.70 0.58
N GLN A 20 -8.67 -5.98 -0.34
CA GLN A 20 -8.11 -5.70 -1.65
C GLN A 20 -6.92 -4.74 -1.55
N LEU A 21 -7.03 -3.68 -0.73
CA LEU A 21 -5.93 -2.74 -0.52
C LEU A 21 -4.73 -3.45 0.14
N PHE A 22 -4.99 -4.30 1.13
CA PHE A 22 -3.94 -5.09 1.78
C PHE A 22 -3.21 -6.02 0.80
N ILE A 23 -3.97 -6.75 -0.04
CA ILE A 23 -3.39 -7.64 -1.05
C ILE A 23 -2.57 -6.85 -2.07
N ASN A 24 -3.10 -5.73 -2.56
CA ASN A 24 -2.38 -4.87 -3.51
C ASN A 24 -1.06 -4.36 -2.91
N GLU A 25 -1.05 -3.97 -1.64
CA GLU A 25 0.17 -3.53 -0.96
C GLU A 25 1.23 -4.63 -0.89
N ILE A 26 0.82 -5.88 -0.61
CA ILE A 26 1.74 -7.03 -0.63
C ILE A 26 2.28 -7.27 -2.03
N ILE A 27 1.43 -7.24 -3.06
CA ILE A 27 1.85 -7.44 -4.45
C ILE A 27 2.87 -6.37 -4.84
N ASN A 28 2.58 -5.09 -4.57
CA ASN A 28 3.49 -3.97 -4.83
C ASN A 28 4.83 -4.15 -4.09
N THR A 29 4.79 -4.54 -2.81
CA THR A 29 6.01 -4.79 -2.02
C THR A 29 6.86 -5.90 -2.62
N VAL A 30 6.22 -6.97 -3.11
CA VAL A 30 6.91 -8.08 -3.78
C VAL A 30 7.54 -7.62 -5.09
N ASP A 31 6.82 -6.81 -5.88
CA ASP A 31 7.32 -6.25 -7.13
C ASP A 31 8.52 -5.32 -6.91
N ASP A 32 8.45 -4.43 -5.90
CA ASP A 32 9.55 -3.54 -5.54
C ASP A 32 10.80 -4.34 -5.14
N CYS A 33 10.64 -5.32 -4.23
CA CYS A 33 11.72 -6.22 -3.82
C CYS A 33 12.31 -7.01 -5.00
N PHE A 34 11.45 -7.46 -5.92
CA PHE A 34 11.86 -8.17 -7.11
C PHE A 34 12.71 -7.29 -8.05
N LEU A 35 12.27 -6.05 -8.29
CA LEU A 35 13.01 -5.09 -9.12
C LEU A 35 14.38 -4.76 -8.50
N GLU A 36 14.41 -4.44 -7.21
CA GLU A 36 15.64 -4.14 -6.47
C GLU A 36 16.64 -5.31 -6.51
N ALA A 37 16.17 -6.54 -6.35
CA ALA A 37 17.02 -7.73 -6.42
C ALA A 37 17.68 -7.89 -7.80
N PHE A 38 16.93 -7.68 -8.88
CA PHE A 38 17.49 -7.78 -10.24
C PHE A 38 18.46 -6.65 -10.57
N ASP A 39 18.21 -5.44 -10.08
CA ASP A 39 19.15 -4.33 -10.19
C ASP A 39 20.44 -4.62 -9.42
N PHE A 40 20.34 -5.19 -8.21
CA PHE A 40 21.50 -5.65 -7.45
C PHE A 40 22.30 -6.72 -8.22
N PHE A 41 21.64 -7.74 -8.77
CA PHE A 41 22.33 -8.78 -9.55
C PHE A 41 23.02 -8.22 -10.80
N PHE A 42 22.40 -7.25 -11.47
CA PHE A 42 23.03 -6.57 -12.59
C PHE A 42 24.30 -5.82 -12.18
N GLN A 43 24.24 -5.05 -11.08
CA GLN A 43 25.38 -4.32 -10.52
C GLN A 43 26.53 -5.26 -10.12
N GLU A 44 26.20 -6.33 -9.39
CA GLU A 44 27.16 -7.33 -8.91
C GLU A 44 27.83 -8.07 -10.08
N ALA A 45 27.05 -8.49 -11.08
CA ALA A 45 27.57 -9.15 -12.26
C ALA A 45 28.45 -8.20 -13.11
N SER A 46 28.05 -6.94 -13.23
CA SER A 46 28.82 -5.92 -13.97
C SER A 46 30.20 -5.71 -13.36
N THR A 47 30.25 -5.62 -12.02
CA THR A 47 31.49 -5.50 -11.25
C THR A 47 32.38 -6.71 -11.42
N LYS A 48 31.85 -7.93 -11.23
CA LYS A 48 32.65 -9.17 -11.32
C LYS A 48 33.16 -9.49 -12.71
N LEU A 49 32.44 -9.07 -13.75
CA LEU A 49 32.78 -9.37 -15.13
C LEU A 49 33.64 -8.29 -15.80
N ASN A 50 34.05 -7.25 -15.06
CA ASN A 50 34.73 -6.05 -15.59
C ASN A 50 34.06 -5.57 -16.88
N ALA A 51 32.73 -5.42 -16.85
CA ALA A 51 31.92 -5.09 -18.02
C ALA A 51 32.06 -3.62 -18.48
N GLU A 52 33.18 -2.97 -18.18
CA GLU A 52 33.47 -1.55 -18.48
C GLU A 52 33.37 -1.22 -19.97
N ALA A 53 33.58 -2.22 -20.84
CA ALA A 53 33.30 -2.09 -22.27
C ALA A 53 31.79 -2.05 -22.52
N THR A 54 31.30 -0.96 -23.12
CA THR A 54 29.87 -0.66 -23.36
C THR A 54 29.09 -1.83 -23.97
N GLN A 55 29.68 -2.56 -24.91
CA GLN A 55 29.03 -3.70 -25.56
C GLN A 55 28.83 -4.91 -24.62
N ARG A 56 29.74 -5.14 -23.67
CA ARG A 56 29.67 -6.24 -22.68
C ARG A 56 28.63 -5.93 -21.61
N SER A 57 28.62 -4.69 -21.12
CA SER A 57 27.57 -4.20 -20.19
C SER A 57 26.18 -4.29 -20.82
N GLN A 58 26.02 -3.88 -22.08
CA GLN A 58 24.73 -3.96 -22.77
C GLN A 58 24.23 -5.41 -22.93
N ARG A 59 25.10 -6.34 -23.32
CA ARG A 59 24.72 -7.76 -23.42
C ARG A 59 24.40 -8.38 -22.07
N LEU A 60 25.12 -7.98 -21.03
CA LEU A 60 24.82 -8.41 -19.67
C LEU A 60 23.45 -7.91 -19.23
N ARG A 61 23.13 -6.63 -19.46
CA ARG A 61 21.83 -6.04 -19.15
C ARG A 61 20.70 -6.79 -19.87
N GLN A 62 20.84 -7.03 -21.17
CA GLN A 62 19.87 -7.81 -21.94
C GLN A 62 19.66 -9.23 -21.40
N GLY A 63 20.75 -9.90 -20.97
CA GLY A 63 20.66 -11.22 -20.37
C GLY A 63 19.92 -11.22 -19.04
N VAL A 64 20.23 -10.26 -18.17
CA VAL A 64 19.56 -10.07 -16.87
C VAL A 64 18.08 -9.73 -17.07
N ASP A 65 17.77 -8.81 -17.99
CA ASP A 65 16.40 -8.43 -18.32
C ASP A 65 15.58 -9.64 -18.85
N CYS A 66 16.18 -10.48 -19.70
CA CYS A 66 15.51 -11.70 -20.19
C CYS A 66 15.20 -12.70 -19.06
N ILE A 67 16.09 -12.85 -18.08
CA ILE A 67 15.82 -13.69 -16.90
C ILE A 67 14.73 -13.04 -16.05
N ARG A 68 14.81 -11.73 -15.81
CA ARG A 68 13.81 -10.96 -15.06
C ARG A 68 12.42 -11.17 -15.64
N GLU A 69 12.23 -10.95 -16.93
CA GLU A 69 10.93 -11.11 -17.60
C GLU A 69 10.34 -12.52 -17.43
N LYS A 70 11.18 -13.56 -17.49
CA LYS A 70 10.73 -14.94 -17.29
C LYS A 70 10.30 -15.20 -15.86
N VAL A 71 11.07 -14.71 -14.89
CA VAL A 71 10.73 -14.91 -13.47
C VAL A 71 9.50 -14.08 -13.12
N GLN A 72 9.41 -12.84 -13.60
CA GLN A 72 8.26 -11.96 -13.41
C GLN A 72 6.98 -12.59 -13.94
N SER A 73 7.00 -13.10 -15.18
CA SER A 73 5.82 -13.76 -15.75
C SER A 73 5.31 -14.93 -14.89
N VAL A 74 6.22 -15.72 -14.30
CA VAL A 74 5.84 -16.82 -13.39
C VAL A 74 5.34 -16.26 -12.06
N LEU A 75 6.00 -15.24 -11.51
CA LEU A 75 5.63 -14.60 -10.27
C LEU A 75 4.23 -13.97 -10.35
N ASP A 76 3.95 -13.18 -11.39
CA ASP A 76 2.64 -12.58 -11.67
C ASP A 76 1.54 -13.64 -11.71
N GLN A 77 1.79 -14.76 -12.40
CA GLN A 77 0.84 -15.86 -12.48
C GLN A 77 0.57 -16.46 -11.09
N LYS A 78 1.60 -16.62 -10.26
CA LYS A 78 1.45 -17.19 -8.91
C LYS A 78 0.77 -16.20 -7.97
N LEU A 79 1.11 -14.91 -8.03
CA LEU A 79 0.49 -13.86 -7.24
C LEU A 79 -0.98 -13.68 -7.60
N ALA A 80 -1.36 -13.80 -8.88
CA ALA A 80 -2.76 -13.75 -9.29
C ALA A 80 -3.59 -14.93 -8.74
N VAL A 81 -3.00 -16.13 -8.64
CA VAL A 81 -3.67 -17.29 -8.01
C VAL A 81 -3.74 -17.10 -6.50
N TRP A 82 -2.68 -16.57 -5.88
CA TRP A 82 -2.62 -16.28 -4.46
C TRP A 82 -3.63 -15.21 -4.05
N GLU A 83 -3.74 -14.10 -4.79
CA GLU A 83 -4.74 -13.04 -4.58
C GLU A 83 -6.15 -13.62 -4.56
N LYS A 84 -6.51 -14.41 -5.58
CA LYS A 84 -7.81 -15.08 -5.64
C LYS A 84 -8.04 -15.97 -4.43
N TYR A 85 -7.04 -16.77 -4.06
CA TYR A 85 -7.13 -17.63 -2.88
C TYR A 85 -7.37 -16.82 -1.60
N CYS A 86 -6.66 -15.71 -1.42
CA CYS A 86 -6.84 -14.82 -0.27
C CYS A 86 -8.26 -14.24 -0.22
N LEU A 87 -8.78 -13.73 -1.34
CA LEU A 87 -10.13 -13.17 -1.40
C LEU A 87 -11.21 -14.24 -1.15
N TYR A 88 -11.04 -15.44 -1.69
CA TYR A 88 -12.04 -16.50 -1.58
C TYR A 88 -11.99 -17.32 -0.28
N HIS A 89 -10.87 -17.30 0.45
CA HIS A 89 -10.68 -18.19 1.60
C HIS A 89 -10.11 -17.50 2.86
N CYS A 90 -9.26 -16.50 2.72
CA CYS A 90 -8.68 -15.80 3.88
C CYS A 90 -9.56 -14.63 4.33
N PHE A 91 -10.12 -13.89 3.37
CA PHE A 91 -10.97 -12.73 3.59
C PHE A 91 -12.45 -13.02 3.28
N SER A 92 -12.83 -14.28 3.43
CA SER A 92 -14.21 -14.74 3.28
C SER A 92 -14.69 -15.34 4.59
N LEU A 93 -15.90 -14.99 5.02
CA LEU A 93 -16.54 -15.66 6.15
C LEU A 93 -17.17 -16.97 5.68
N PRO A 94 -17.03 -18.08 6.44
CA PRO A 94 -17.80 -19.28 6.18
C PRO A 94 -19.31 -19.02 6.22
N GLU A 95 -20.07 -19.70 5.37
CA GLU A 95 -21.53 -19.57 5.36
C GLU A 95 -22.13 -19.89 6.74
N GLY A 96 -22.97 -18.98 7.25
CA GLY A 96 -23.59 -19.10 8.57
C GLY A 96 -22.73 -18.60 9.73
N PHE A 97 -21.52 -18.08 9.47
CA PHE A 97 -20.75 -17.37 10.48
C PHE A 97 -21.33 -15.98 10.70
N GLN A 98 -21.96 -15.78 11.85
CA GLN A 98 -22.37 -14.47 12.31
C GLN A 98 -21.32 -13.96 13.28
N LEU A 99 -20.82 -12.74 13.04
CA LEU A 99 -19.99 -12.07 14.01
C LEU A 99 -20.79 -11.96 15.32
N PRO A 100 -20.24 -12.30 16.49
CA PRO A 100 -20.88 -11.98 17.74
C PRO A 100 -21.20 -10.48 17.73
N ASN A 101 -22.43 -10.11 18.06
CA ASN A 101 -22.90 -8.72 18.04
C ASN A 101 -22.04 -7.74 18.87
N THR A 102 -20.98 -8.20 19.54
CA THR A 102 -20.04 -7.43 20.37
C THR A 102 -19.29 -6.31 19.66
N LEU A 103 -19.37 -6.18 18.34
CA LEU A 103 -18.86 -4.99 17.61
C LEU A 103 -19.94 -3.92 17.41
N ASN A 104 -21.23 -4.29 17.48
CA ASN A 104 -22.35 -3.35 17.49
C ASN A 104 -22.95 -3.15 18.90
N ASP A 105 -22.65 -4.06 19.83
CA ASP A 105 -22.96 -3.96 21.25
C ASP A 105 -21.74 -3.37 21.98
N GLU A 106 -21.56 -2.06 21.86
CA GLU A 106 -21.08 -1.27 23.00
C GLU A 106 -22.12 -1.24 24.14
N SER A 107 -23.21 -2.00 24.02
CA SER A 107 -24.28 -2.13 25.02
C SER A 107 -24.31 -3.54 25.59
N ASN A 108 -23.40 -3.84 26.52
CA ASN A 108 -23.66 -4.58 27.76
C ASN A 108 -22.36 -5.14 28.34
N GLY A 109 -21.63 -4.26 29.03
CA GLY A 109 -20.43 -4.70 29.72
C GLY A 109 -19.67 -3.66 30.50
N ASN A 110 -20.19 -2.44 30.68
CA ASN A 110 -19.95 -1.59 31.86
C ASN A 110 -20.92 -0.40 31.81
N ASP A 111 -21.49 -0.12 32.96
CA ASP A 111 -22.45 0.94 33.26
C ASP A 111 -21.76 2.33 33.18
N ILE A 112 -21.34 2.74 31.98
CA ILE A 112 -20.85 4.10 31.71
C ILE A 112 -21.96 4.83 30.98
N VAL A 113 -22.78 5.54 31.76
CA VAL A 113 -23.59 6.64 31.25
C VAL A 113 -22.69 7.51 30.37
N PRO A 114 -23.03 7.81 29.10
CA PRO A 114 -22.26 8.75 28.30
C PRO A 114 -22.32 10.10 29.03
N ASP A 115 -21.25 10.46 29.72
CA ASP A 115 -21.17 11.77 30.35
C ASP A 115 -21.09 12.80 29.21
N ALA A 116 -21.95 13.81 29.23
CA ALA A 116 -21.99 14.86 28.21
C ALA A 116 -20.65 15.61 28.06
N THR A 117 -19.71 15.38 28.98
CA THR A 117 -18.33 15.86 28.95
C THR A 117 -17.44 15.07 27.98
N SER A 118 -17.66 13.77 27.80
CA SER A 118 -16.87 12.92 26.89
C SER A 118 -17.11 13.27 25.41
N ASP A 119 -18.35 13.57 25.04
CA ASP A 119 -18.68 14.03 23.68
C ASP A 119 -18.03 15.38 23.36
N HIS A 120 -18.04 16.33 24.31
CA HIS A 120 -17.42 17.63 24.11
C HIS A 120 -15.88 17.53 24.03
N GLU A 121 -15.26 16.62 24.77
CA GLU A 121 -13.82 16.37 24.67
C GLU A 121 -13.43 15.74 23.33
N LEU A 122 -14.23 14.78 22.84
CA LEU A 122 -14.05 14.18 21.52
C LEU A 122 -14.21 15.22 20.41
N ASP A 123 -15.22 16.09 20.49
CA ASP A 123 -15.41 17.20 19.55
C ASP A 123 -14.22 18.17 19.55
N ALA A 124 -13.69 18.49 20.73
CA ALA A 124 -12.50 19.35 20.84
C ALA A 124 -11.24 18.68 20.26
N GLN A 125 -11.07 17.36 20.45
CA GLN A 125 -9.99 16.60 19.83
C GLN A 125 -10.15 16.51 18.31
N LEU A 126 -11.38 16.31 17.82
CA LEU A 126 -11.68 16.29 16.39
C LEU A 126 -11.38 17.63 15.74
N GLU A 127 -11.75 18.74 16.39
CA GLU A 127 -11.45 20.08 15.89
C GLU A 127 -9.95 20.38 15.93
N SER A 128 -9.24 19.93 16.97
CA SER A 128 -7.78 19.99 17.05
C SER A 128 -7.11 19.22 15.91
N LEU A 129 -7.59 18.02 15.59
CA LEU A 129 -7.08 17.21 14.47
C LEU A 129 -7.39 17.85 13.12
N ARG A 130 -8.59 18.39 12.92
CA ARG A 130 -8.95 19.13 11.70
C ARG A 130 -8.05 20.33 11.49
N LYS A 131 -7.77 21.09 12.56
CA LYS A 131 -6.86 22.23 12.52
C LYS A 131 -5.44 21.80 12.15
N LYS A 132 -4.92 20.73 12.78
CA LYS A 132 -3.59 20.17 12.44
C LYS A 132 -3.54 19.69 10.99
N LEU A 133 -4.58 19.03 10.49
CA LEU A 133 -4.65 18.58 9.11
C LEU A 133 -4.64 19.75 8.13
N ALA A 134 -5.35 20.84 8.42
CA ALA A 134 -5.33 22.05 7.62
C ALA A 134 -3.94 22.73 7.62
N GLU A 135 -3.25 22.72 8.76
CA GLU A 135 -1.89 23.24 8.89
C GLU A 135 -0.90 22.41 8.07
N VAL A 136 -0.89 21.09 8.23
CA VAL A 136 -0.06 20.17 7.44
C VAL A 136 -0.38 20.27 5.94
N GLY A 137 -1.66 20.42 5.57
CA GLY A 137 -2.06 20.62 4.18
C GLY A 137 -1.46 21.89 3.57
N LYS A 138 -1.44 22.99 4.34
CA LYS A 138 -0.82 24.25 3.92
C LYS A 138 0.70 24.12 3.81
N GLU A 139 1.34 23.43 4.75
CA GLU A 139 2.78 23.14 4.69
C GLU A 139 3.14 22.27 3.49
N SER A 140 2.34 21.24 3.20
CA SER A 140 2.51 20.37 2.02
C SER A 140 2.36 21.15 0.71
N GLU A 141 1.41 22.08 0.62
CA GLU A 141 1.23 22.94 -0.54
C GLU A 141 2.43 23.89 -0.72
N MET A 142 2.91 24.49 0.37
CA MET A 142 4.10 25.35 0.36
C MET A 142 5.35 24.57 -0.10
N LEU A 143 5.57 23.37 0.44
CA LEU A 143 6.69 22.52 0.04
C LEU A 143 6.57 22.09 -1.43
N SER A 144 5.37 21.78 -1.90
CA SER A 144 5.14 21.44 -3.32
C SER A 144 5.44 22.62 -4.24
N GLN A 145 5.08 23.84 -3.84
CA GLN A 145 5.43 25.06 -4.56
C GLN A 145 6.94 25.31 -4.56
N GLU A 146 7.63 25.02 -3.45
CA GLU A 146 9.08 25.13 -3.34
C GLU A 146 9.79 24.11 -4.24
N ILE A 147 9.35 22.84 -4.26
CA ILE A 147 9.84 21.82 -5.20
C ILE A 147 9.70 22.33 -6.64
N HIS A 148 8.51 22.80 -7.04
CA HIS A 148 8.28 23.31 -8.39
C HIS A 148 9.08 24.60 -8.68
N ALA A 149 9.44 25.39 -7.66
CA ALA A 149 10.31 26.55 -7.81
C ALA A 149 11.79 26.14 -8.01
N LEU A 150 12.23 25.05 -7.36
CA LEU A 150 13.58 24.50 -7.48
C LEU A 150 13.79 23.65 -8.75
N GLU A 151 12.74 23.03 -9.28
CA GLU A 151 12.79 22.28 -10.55
C GLU A 151 12.97 23.20 -11.76
N ARG A 152 12.33 24.38 -11.77
CA ARG A 152 12.44 25.37 -12.87
C ARG A 152 13.89 25.81 -13.20
N PRO A 153 14.77 26.13 -12.23
CA PRO A 153 16.17 26.44 -12.49
C PRO A 153 17.02 25.20 -12.79
N SER A 154 16.62 24.01 -12.32
CA SER A 154 17.31 22.74 -12.64
C SER A 154 17.21 22.41 -14.14
N SER A 155 16.04 22.62 -14.76
CA SER A 155 15.86 22.39 -16.20
C SER A 155 16.58 23.40 -17.11
N HIS A 156 16.98 24.58 -16.59
CA HIS A 156 17.68 25.61 -17.37
C HIS A 156 19.22 25.51 -17.27
N ASN A 157 19.76 24.85 -16.24
CA ASN A 157 21.20 24.64 -16.06
C ASN A 157 21.70 23.27 -16.58
N ALA A 158 20.83 22.46 -17.17
CA ALA A 158 21.16 21.16 -17.77
C ALA A 158 21.31 21.21 -19.31
N ARG A 159 21.72 22.34 -19.88
CA ARG A 159 21.99 22.48 -21.33
C ARG A 159 23.41 22.95 -21.62
#